data_AF-C4RBM7-F1
#
_entry.id   AF-C4RBM7-F1
#
_cell.length_a   1.000
_cell.length_b   1.000
_cell.length_c   1.000
_cell.angle_alpha   90.00
_cell.angle_beta   90.00
_cell.angle_gamma   90.00
#
_symmetry.space_group_name_H-M   'P 1'
#
loop_
_entity.id
_entity.type
_entity.pdbx_description
1 polymer ?
#
loop_
_entity_poly.entity_id
_entity_poly.type
_entity_poly.pdbx_seq_one_letter_code
_entity_poly.pdbx_strand_id
1 'polypeptide(L)'
;MRKTPTMPKALPVTHTDDLHQRAGATLGGALERAAAAVAASDFTRAATAAQQLAQYAQHLQTAVVRDALAAGADWWQLGEHLGLHPQAAYEQHRGAAEGLRPPAQQRPQLAVVCTAGLLAEHDQVAEHGVDLDDLGDDHSLTQDPTVARLRAAAELLDEVHGRVMPETRDAVGGAP
;
A
#
# COMPACT_ATOMS: atom_id res chain seq x y z
N MET A 1 -17.48 -34.73 44.21
CA MET A 1 -16.72 -34.49 42.98
C MET A 1 -16.09 -33.11 43.07
N ARG A 2 -14.75 -33.01 43.14
CA ARG A 2 -14.05 -31.71 43.17
C ARG A 2 -13.88 -31.22 41.73
N LYS A 3 -14.42 -30.03 41.41
CA LYS A 3 -14.17 -29.34 40.13
C LYS A 3 -12.70 -28.90 40.11
N THR A 4 -11.94 -29.39 39.16
CA THR A 4 -10.60 -28.89 38.84
C THR A 4 -10.72 -27.45 38.33
N PRO A 5 -9.92 -26.50 38.85
CA PRO A 5 -9.92 -25.14 38.34
C PRO A 5 -9.25 -25.13 36.96
N THR A 6 -10.00 -24.70 35.94
CA THR A 6 -9.46 -24.41 34.62
C THR A 6 -8.49 -23.25 34.75
N MET A 7 -7.18 -23.50 34.54
CA MET A 7 -6.21 -22.41 34.51
C MET A 7 -6.55 -21.46 33.36
N PRO A 8 -6.44 -20.14 33.57
CA PRO A 8 -6.63 -19.17 32.49
C PRO A 8 -5.61 -19.48 31.39
N LYS A 9 -6.11 -19.70 30.18
CA LYS A 9 -5.30 -19.85 28.96
C LYS A 9 -4.49 -18.56 28.83
N ALA A 10 -3.17 -18.65 28.86
CA ALA A 10 -2.30 -17.49 28.68
C ALA A 10 -2.71 -16.77 27.39
N LEU A 11 -2.90 -15.44 27.48
CA LEU A 11 -3.16 -14.63 26.30
C LEU A 11 -2.00 -14.81 25.31
N PRO A 12 -2.27 -14.91 24.01
CA PRO A 12 -1.20 -15.01 23.02
C PRO A 12 -0.29 -13.79 23.15
N VAL A 13 1.02 -14.04 23.26
CA VAL A 13 2.06 -13.00 23.32
C VAL A 13 1.99 -12.20 22.02
N THR A 14 1.88 -10.87 22.13
CA THR A 14 1.86 -9.98 20.97
C THR A 14 3.25 -9.89 20.33
N HIS A 15 3.33 -9.51 19.06
CA HIS A 15 4.61 -9.30 18.38
C HIS A 15 5.41 -8.16 18.99
N THR A 16 4.74 -7.13 19.49
CA THR A 16 5.37 -6.02 20.22
C THR A 16 5.92 -6.47 21.57
N ASP A 17 5.21 -7.34 22.31
CA ASP A 17 5.73 -7.93 23.54
C ASP A 17 6.96 -8.82 23.30
N ASP A 18 6.93 -9.66 22.26
CA ASP A 18 8.08 -10.50 21.89
C ASP A 18 9.29 -9.65 21.47
N LEU A 19 9.07 -8.57 20.69
CA LEU A 19 10.14 -7.64 20.34
C LEU A 19 10.71 -6.93 21.58
N HIS A 20 9.85 -6.51 22.51
CA HIS A 20 10.27 -5.90 23.76
C HIS A 20 11.16 -6.85 24.58
N GLN A 21 10.76 -8.11 24.71
CA GLN A 21 11.55 -9.11 25.45
C GLN A 21 12.93 -9.36 24.81
N ARG A 22 13.01 -9.41 23.47
CA ARG A 22 14.28 -9.70 22.76
C ARG A 22 15.20 -8.50 22.63
N ALA A 23 14.66 -7.29 22.52
CA ALA A 23 15.42 -6.10 22.13
C ALA A 23 15.41 -4.97 23.17
N GLY A 24 14.59 -5.06 24.23
CA GLY A 24 14.36 -3.96 25.17
C GLY A 24 15.64 -3.42 25.82
N ALA A 25 16.51 -4.30 26.32
CA ALA A 25 17.80 -3.89 26.90
C ALA A 25 18.74 -3.24 25.87
N THR A 26 18.75 -3.75 24.64
CA THR A 26 19.56 -3.21 23.55
C THR A 26 19.08 -1.81 23.17
N LEU A 27 17.76 -1.62 22.99
CA LEU A 27 17.16 -0.33 22.65
C LEU A 27 17.32 0.69 23.77
N GLY A 28 17.09 0.29 25.01
CA GLY A 28 17.10 1.18 26.18
C GLY A 28 18.41 1.97 26.35
N GLY A 29 19.55 1.38 25.97
CA GLY A 29 20.85 2.05 26.07
C GLY A 29 21.47 2.49 24.73
N ALA A 30 20.76 2.39 23.61
CA ALA A 30 21.36 2.61 22.29
C ALA A 30 21.77 4.07 22.04
N LEU A 31 20.96 5.03 22.48
CA LEU A 31 21.28 6.46 22.36
C LEU A 31 22.49 6.84 23.21
N GLU A 32 22.58 6.31 24.43
CA GLU A 32 23.70 6.56 25.34
C GLU A 32 25.01 5.99 24.78
N ARG A 33 24.97 4.78 24.20
CA ARG A 33 26.14 4.19 23.53
C ARG A 33 26.56 5.00 22.31
N ALA A 34 25.62 5.50 21.51
CA ALA A 34 25.92 6.36 20.37
C ALA A 34 26.57 7.68 20.83
N ALA A 35 26.01 8.33 21.86
CA ALA A 35 26.55 9.56 22.43
C ALA A 35 27.96 9.35 23.03
N ALA A 36 28.19 8.26 23.76
CA ALA A 36 29.49 7.93 24.31
C ALA A 36 30.54 7.67 23.21
N ALA A 37 30.15 7.01 22.12
CA ALA A 37 31.02 6.78 20.97
C ALA A 37 31.41 8.10 20.29
N VAL A 38 30.46 9.03 20.11
CA VAL A 38 30.73 10.38 19.60
C VAL A 38 31.68 11.15 20.52
N ALA A 39 31.46 11.11 21.83
CA ALA A 39 32.35 11.77 22.79
C ALA A 39 33.78 11.23 22.76
N ALA A 40 33.95 9.94 22.44
CA ALA A 40 35.25 9.30 22.22
C ALA A 40 35.80 9.48 20.79
N SER A 41 35.12 10.24 19.92
CA SER A 41 35.45 10.38 18.49
C SER A 41 35.47 9.06 17.71
N ASP A 42 34.76 8.03 18.18
CA ASP A 42 34.57 6.75 17.49
C ASP A 42 33.28 6.78 16.65
N PHE A 43 33.37 7.46 15.50
CA PHE A 43 32.21 7.65 14.61
C PHE A 43 31.71 6.35 13.98
N THR A 44 32.56 5.34 13.82
CA THR A 44 32.17 4.02 13.32
C THR A 44 31.21 3.35 14.30
N ARG A 45 31.52 3.38 15.61
CA ARG A 45 30.62 2.86 16.64
C ARG A 45 29.34 3.67 16.74
N ALA A 46 29.42 5.00 16.64
CA ALA A 46 28.24 5.86 16.65
C ALA A 46 27.29 5.53 15.46
N ALA A 47 27.84 5.40 14.25
CA ALA A 47 27.07 5.04 13.05
C ALA A 47 26.45 3.64 13.18
N THR A 48 27.19 2.67 13.72
CA THR A 48 26.67 1.31 13.96
C THR A 48 25.48 1.33 14.92
N ALA A 49 25.57 2.09 16.01
CA ALA A 49 24.47 2.23 16.97
C ALA A 49 23.23 2.90 16.35
N ALA A 50 23.43 3.93 15.52
CA ALA A 50 22.35 4.58 14.78
C ALA A 50 21.67 3.62 13.78
N GLN A 51 22.45 2.81 13.07
CA GLN A 51 21.91 1.81 12.15
C GLN A 51 21.09 0.74 12.87
N GLN A 52 21.57 0.27 14.03
CA GLN A 52 20.81 -0.66 14.88
C GLN A 52 19.47 -0.06 15.33
N LEU A 53 19.45 1.21 15.76
CA LEU A 53 18.22 1.91 16.10
C LEU A 53 17.23 1.94 14.93
N ALA A 54 17.70 2.27 13.73
CA ALA A 54 16.85 2.29 12.53
C ALA A 54 16.26 0.90 12.22
N GLN A 55 17.07 -0.16 12.32
CA GLN A 55 16.61 -1.54 12.13
C GLN A 55 15.53 -1.93 13.14
N TYR A 56 15.74 -1.63 14.42
CA TYR A 56 14.74 -1.94 15.45
C TYR A 56 13.48 -1.10 15.32
N ALA A 57 13.57 0.16 14.88
CA ALA A 57 12.40 0.98 14.57
C ALA A 57 11.56 0.33 13.45
N GLN A 58 12.19 -0.18 12.39
CA GLN A 58 11.51 -0.90 11.32
C GLN A 58 10.85 -2.20 11.83
N HIS A 59 11.54 -2.94 12.70
CA HIS A 59 10.96 -4.14 13.33
C HIS A 59 9.77 -3.80 14.22
N LEU A 60 9.84 -2.70 14.99
CA LEU A 60 8.75 -2.24 15.83
C LEU A 60 7.53 -1.87 14.99
N GLN A 61 7.71 -1.10 13.91
CA GLN A 61 6.62 -0.77 12.99
C GLN A 61 5.96 -2.04 12.43
N THR A 62 6.76 -3.03 12.04
CA THR A 62 6.25 -4.31 11.54
C THR A 62 5.47 -5.08 12.62
N ALA A 63 5.98 -5.10 13.85
CA ALA A 63 5.31 -5.76 14.97
C ALA A 63 3.96 -5.10 15.30
N VAL A 64 3.92 -3.76 15.35
CA VAL A 64 2.69 -2.98 15.58
C VAL A 64 1.65 -3.28 14.51
N VAL A 65 2.04 -3.31 13.23
CA VAL A 65 1.11 -3.61 12.14
C VAL A 65 0.55 -5.03 12.29
N ARG A 66 1.39 -6.03 12.62
CA ARG A 66 0.91 -7.41 12.86
C ARG A 66 -0.06 -7.50 14.02
N ASP A 67 0.23 -6.81 15.13
CA ASP A 67 -0.66 -6.80 16.30
C ASP A 67 -1.99 -6.11 16.00
N ALA A 68 -1.97 -5.00 15.26
CA ALA A 68 -3.18 -4.32 14.82
C ALA A 68 -4.05 -5.20 13.91
N LEU A 69 -3.44 -5.87 12.93
CA LEU A 69 -4.13 -6.83 12.06
C LEU A 69 -4.71 -8.01 12.85
N ALA A 70 -3.94 -8.56 13.79
CA ALA A 70 -4.39 -9.64 14.67
C ALA A 70 -5.55 -9.21 15.59
N ALA A 71 -5.59 -7.93 15.95
CA ALA A 71 -6.71 -7.31 16.67
C ALA A 71 -7.92 -6.98 15.77
N GLY A 72 -7.83 -7.24 14.46
CA GLY A 72 -8.92 -7.08 13.51
C GLY A 72 -8.96 -5.75 12.77
N ALA A 73 -7.88 -4.97 12.79
CA ALA A 73 -7.79 -3.74 12.00
C ALA A 73 -7.86 -4.05 10.49
N ASP A 74 -8.62 -3.24 9.74
CA ASP A 74 -8.61 -3.26 8.27
C ASP A 74 -7.52 -2.35 7.68
N TRP A 75 -7.34 -2.37 6.36
CA TRP A 75 -6.30 -1.55 5.71
C TRP A 75 -6.59 -0.06 5.77
N TRP A 76 -7.85 0.32 5.96
CA TRP A 76 -8.26 1.72 6.06
C TRP A 76 -7.87 2.30 7.41
N GLN A 77 -8.14 1.56 8.49
CA GLN A 77 -7.73 1.91 9.85
C GLN A 77 -6.20 1.95 9.96
N LEU A 78 -5.49 0.99 9.34
CA LEU A 78 -4.03 1.04 9.27
C LEU A 78 -3.50 2.25 8.51
N GLY A 79 -4.13 2.61 7.39
CA GLY A 79 -3.78 3.83 6.66
C GLY A 79 -3.89 5.07 7.55
N GLU A 80 -5.02 5.22 8.26
CA GLU A 80 -5.23 6.33 9.20
C GLU A 80 -4.17 6.35 10.31
N HIS A 81 -3.91 5.22 10.96
CA HIS A 81 -2.93 5.12 12.05
C HIS A 81 -1.49 5.39 11.61
N LEU A 82 -1.14 5.07 10.36
CA LEU A 82 0.20 5.27 9.81
C LEU A 82 0.34 6.61 9.07
N GLY A 83 -0.74 7.39 8.92
CA GLY A 83 -0.74 8.59 8.08
C GLY A 83 -0.51 8.27 6.59
N LEU A 84 -0.94 7.09 6.15
CA LEU A 84 -0.77 6.59 4.78
C LEU A 84 -2.12 6.43 4.08
N HIS A 85 -2.10 6.51 2.75
CA HIS A 85 -3.25 6.03 1.97
C HIS A 85 -3.43 4.51 2.20
N PRO A 86 -4.67 3.98 2.32
CA PRO A 86 -4.92 2.55 2.58
C PRO A 86 -4.24 1.60 1.58
N GLN A 87 -4.15 2.00 0.31
CA GLN A 87 -3.43 1.25 -0.72
C GLN A 87 -1.93 1.18 -0.45
N ALA A 88 -1.31 2.28 -0.01
CA ALA A 88 0.10 2.30 0.34
C ALA A 88 0.38 1.42 1.59
N ALA A 89 -0.52 1.46 2.58
CA ALA A 89 -0.44 0.58 3.75
C ALA A 89 -0.53 -0.90 3.34
N TYR A 90 -1.44 -1.25 2.42
CA TYR A 90 -1.53 -2.60 1.86
C TYR A 90 -0.25 -3.01 1.14
N GLU A 91 0.28 -2.20 0.23
CA GLU A 91 1.48 -2.55 -0.53
C GLU A 91 2.71 -2.74 0.35
N GLN A 92 2.87 -1.87 1.35
CA GLN A 92 3.98 -1.92 2.28
C GLN A 92 3.88 -3.10 3.26
N HIS A 93 2.67 -3.52 3.63
CA HIS A 93 2.46 -4.46 4.73
C HIS A 93 1.62 -5.71 4.42
N ARG A 94 1.18 -5.94 3.18
CA ARG A 94 0.38 -7.14 2.80
C ARG A 94 1.02 -8.47 3.18
N GLY A 95 2.35 -8.54 3.20
CA GLY A 95 3.08 -9.74 3.65
C GLY A 95 2.91 -10.06 5.14
N ALA A 96 2.37 -9.13 5.94
CA ALA A 96 2.04 -9.32 7.35
C ALA A 96 0.56 -9.74 7.58
N ALA A 97 -0.28 -9.69 6.55
CA ALA A 97 -1.72 -9.96 6.65
C ALA A 97 -2.16 -11.02 5.62
N GLU A 98 -1.79 -12.28 5.85
CA GLU A 98 -2.25 -13.37 4.99
C GLU A 98 -3.78 -13.46 5.00
N GLY A 99 -4.38 -13.44 3.82
CA GLY A 99 -5.83 -13.62 3.63
C GLY A 99 -6.68 -12.35 3.80
N LEU A 100 -6.12 -11.22 4.22
CA LEU A 100 -6.88 -9.97 4.26
C LEU A 100 -7.04 -9.39 2.85
N ARG A 101 -8.30 -9.21 2.41
CA ARG A 101 -8.61 -8.65 1.09
C ARG A 101 -7.98 -7.25 0.93
N PRO A 102 -7.50 -6.86 -0.27
CA PRO A 102 -6.96 -5.53 -0.52
C PRO A 102 -8.01 -4.42 -0.28
N PRO A 103 -7.58 -3.16 -0.06
CA PRO A 103 -8.48 -2.06 0.32
C PRO A 103 -9.67 -1.87 -0.64
N ALA A 104 -9.42 -1.95 -1.95
CA ALA A 104 -10.44 -1.83 -2.98
C ALA A 104 -11.51 -2.93 -2.90
N GLN A 105 -11.18 -4.13 -2.43
CA GLN A 105 -12.15 -5.21 -2.22
C GLN A 105 -12.87 -5.13 -0.87
N GLN A 106 -12.27 -4.44 0.12
CA GLN A 106 -12.90 -4.18 1.42
C GLN A 106 -13.98 -3.10 1.31
N ARG A 107 -13.72 -2.06 0.51
CA ARG A 107 -14.67 -0.96 0.25
C ARG A 107 -14.77 -0.69 -1.25
N PRO A 108 -15.48 -1.55 -2.02
CA PRO A 108 -15.59 -1.43 -3.47
C PRO A 108 -16.16 -0.09 -3.93
N GLN A 109 -17.03 0.52 -3.14
CA GLN A 109 -17.62 1.83 -3.43
C GLN A 109 -16.62 3.00 -3.40
N LEU A 110 -15.41 2.77 -2.86
CA LEU A 110 -14.32 3.75 -2.83
C LEU A 110 -13.17 3.36 -3.78
N ALA A 111 -13.31 2.26 -4.53
CA ALA A 111 -12.31 1.82 -5.47
C ALA A 111 -12.42 2.63 -6.78
N VAL A 112 -11.28 3.06 -7.31
CA VAL A 112 -11.21 3.57 -8.69
C VAL A 112 -11.25 2.36 -9.64
N VAL A 113 -12.21 2.36 -10.55
CA VAL A 113 -12.30 1.36 -11.62
C VAL A 113 -11.64 1.95 -12.85
N CYS A 114 -10.50 1.38 -13.26
CA CYS A 114 -9.84 1.76 -14.50
C CYS A 114 -10.36 0.88 -15.65
N THR A 115 -10.99 1.48 -16.66
CA THR A 115 -11.48 0.82 -17.86
C THR A 115 -10.68 1.28 -19.07
N ALA A 116 -10.15 0.35 -19.87
CA ALA A 116 -9.51 0.67 -21.15
C ALA A 116 -10.49 0.49 -22.31
N GLY A 117 -10.58 1.51 -23.17
CA GLY A 117 -11.02 1.35 -24.56
C GLY A 117 -12.45 0.85 -24.81
N LEU A 118 -13.38 1.11 -23.89
CA LEU A 118 -14.80 1.04 -24.19
C LEU A 118 -15.43 2.36 -23.79
N LEU A 119 -16.21 2.96 -24.69
CA LEU A 119 -17.26 3.90 -24.35
C LEU A 119 -18.20 3.18 -23.36
N ALA A 120 -17.81 3.18 -22.08
CA ALA A 120 -18.70 2.77 -21.03
C ALA A 120 -19.66 3.94 -20.85
N GLU A 121 -20.89 3.77 -21.34
CA GLU A 121 -22.02 4.55 -20.83
C GLU A 121 -22.12 4.22 -19.33
N HIS A 122 -21.36 4.91 -18.50
CA HIS A 122 -21.53 4.82 -17.06
C HIS A 122 -22.63 5.80 -16.68
N ASP A 123 -23.61 5.35 -15.91
CA ASP A 123 -24.75 6.17 -15.45
C ASP A 123 -24.34 7.34 -14.53
N GLN A 124 -23.05 7.46 -14.21
CA GLN A 124 -22.53 8.61 -13.50
C GLN A 124 -22.33 9.77 -14.49
N VAL A 125 -22.84 10.95 -14.16
CA VAL A 125 -22.64 12.19 -14.95
C VAL A 125 -21.15 12.41 -15.26
N ALA A 126 -20.85 13.06 -16.37
CA ALA A 126 -19.49 13.29 -16.92
C ALA A 126 -18.45 13.90 -15.94
N GLU A 127 -18.88 14.32 -14.75
CA GLU A 127 -18.04 14.83 -13.66
C GLU A 127 -17.42 13.72 -12.78
N HIS A 128 -17.75 12.45 -13.04
CA HIS A 128 -17.31 11.31 -12.22
C HIS A 128 -16.58 10.25 -13.06
N GLY A 129 -15.48 10.69 -13.66
CA GLY A 129 -14.44 9.87 -14.27
C GLY A 129 -13.20 10.75 -14.43
N VAL A 130 -12.01 10.20 -14.19
CA VAL A 130 -10.75 10.89 -14.53
C VAL A 130 -10.17 10.15 -15.71
N ASP A 131 -9.95 10.87 -16.81
CA ASP A 131 -9.19 10.33 -17.93
C ASP A 131 -7.77 10.03 -17.44
N LEU A 132 -7.28 8.83 -17.72
CA LEU A 132 -5.91 8.47 -17.38
C LEU A 132 -4.91 9.37 -18.11
N ASP A 133 -5.31 9.98 -19.23
CA ASP A 133 -4.49 10.92 -20.01
C ASP A 133 -4.48 12.34 -19.41
N ASP A 134 -5.46 12.68 -18.55
CA ASP A 134 -5.49 13.94 -17.79
C ASP A 134 -4.63 13.88 -16.51
N LEU A 135 -4.13 12.69 -16.16
CA LEU A 135 -3.25 12.52 -15.00
C LEU A 135 -1.83 13.02 -15.34
N GLY A 136 -1.34 14.01 -14.58
CA GLY A 136 0.04 14.46 -14.69
C GLY A 136 1.07 13.36 -14.39
N ASP A 137 2.30 13.54 -14.88
CA ASP A 137 3.39 12.56 -14.77
C ASP A 137 3.72 12.16 -13.31
N ASP A 138 3.45 13.05 -12.36
CA ASP A 138 3.67 12.85 -10.93
C ASP A 138 2.54 12.08 -10.22
N HIS A 139 1.47 11.73 -10.93
CA HIS A 139 0.33 11.04 -10.32
C HIS A 139 0.67 9.57 -10.00
N SER A 140 0.27 9.09 -8.83
CA SER A 140 0.62 7.73 -8.36
C SER A 140 0.14 6.60 -9.28
N LEU A 141 -0.91 6.86 -10.07
CA LEU A 141 -1.44 5.94 -11.07
C LEU A 141 -0.59 5.86 -12.35
N THR A 142 0.24 6.86 -12.65
CA THR A 142 1.09 6.88 -13.85
C THR A 142 2.12 5.75 -13.84
N GLN A 143 2.60 5.35 -12.66
CA GLN A 143 3.55 4.25 -12.48
C GLN A 143 2.85 2.92 -12.15
N ASP A 144 1.53 2.89 -12.10
CA ASP A 144 0.80 1.67 -11.78
C ASP A 144 0.84 0.70 -12.98
N PRO A 145 1.29 -0.55 -12.79
CA PRO A 145 1.44 -1.51 -13.88
C PRO A 145 0.11 -1.93 -14.51
N THR A 146 -1.02 -1.80 -13.81
CA THR A 146 -2.36 -2.01 -14.37
C THR A 146 -2.73 -0.85 -15.28
N VAL A 147 -2.50 0.39 -14.85
CA VAL A 147 -2.72 1.59 -15.67
C VAL A 147 -1.85 1.58 -16.92
N ALA A 148 -0.58 1.23 -16.80
CA ALA A 148 0.31 1.08 -17.96
C ALA A 148 -0.20 0.03 -18.96
N ARG A 149 -0.70 -1.11 -18.48
CA ARG A 149 -1.31 -2.14 -19.35
C ARG A 149 -2.61 -1.67 -19.99
N LEU A 150 -3.41 -0.87 -19.28
CA LEU A 150 -4.65 -0.30 -19.79
C LEU A 150 -4.39 0.76 -20.86
N ARG A 151 -3.39 1.63 -20.70
CA ARG A 151 -2.93 2.56 -21.74
C ARG A 151 -2.46 1.81 -23.00
N ALA A 152 -1.59 0.82 -22.83
CA ALA A 152 -1.13 -0.01 -23.95
C ALA A 152 -2.29 -0.76 -24.66
N ALA A 153 -3.29 -1.22 -23.90
CA ALA A 153 -4.48 -1.85 -24.47
C ALA A 153 -5.38 -0.83 -25.20
N ALA A 154 -5.53 0.39 -24.67
CA ALA A 154 -6.27 1.47 -25.32
C ALA A 154 -5.62 1.90 -26.64
N GLU A 155 -4.30 2.10 -26.65
CA GLU A 155 -3.53 2.39 -27.88
C GLU A 155 -3.73 1.30 -28.94
N LEU A 156 -3.65 0.03 -28.55
CA LEU A 156 -3.91 -1.09 -29.46
C LEU A 156 -5.35 -1.11 -30.00
N LEU A 157 -6.34 -0.75 -29.17
CA LEU A 157 -7.73 -0.67 -29.59
C LEU A 157 -8.01 0.50 -30.53
N ASP A 158 -7.34 1.64 -30.32
CA ASP A 158 -7.39 2.81 -31.21
C ASP A 158 -6.68 2.52 -32.54
N GLU A 159 -5.55 1.82 -32.55
CA GLU A 159 -4.90 1.35 -33.79
C GLU A 159 -5.78 0.37 -34.57
N VAL A 160 -6.51 -0.50 -33.87
CA VAL A 160 -7.45 -1.44 -34.49
C VAL A 160 -8.69 -0.70 -35.02
N HIS A 161 -9.25 0.26 -34.29
CA HIS A 161 -10.34 1.11 -34.80
C HIS A 161 -9.90 1.97 -35.99
N GLY A 162 -8.71 2.56 -35.94
CA GLY A 162 -8.11 3.34 -37.02
C GLY A 162 -7.78 2.51 -38.27
N ARG A 163 -7.51 1.21 -38.12
CA ARG A 163 -7.31 0.27 -39.25
C ARG A 163 -8.60 -0.33 -39.80
N VAL A 164 -9.67 -0.42 -39.02
CA VAL A 164 -10.96 -1.00 -39.46
C VAL A 164 -11.86 0.05 -40.13
N MET A 165 -11.61 1.35 -39.93
CA MET A 165 -12.33 2.44 -40.60
C MET A 165 -11.43 3.40 -41.41
N PRO A 166 -10.69 2.96 -42.44
CA PRO A 166 -10.33 3.84 -43.53
C PRO A 166 -11.50 3.87 -44.52
N GLU A 167 -12.02 5.05 -44.85
CA GLU A 167 -13.10 5.32 -45.82
C GLU A 167 -14.55 5.31 -45.29
N THR A 168 -14.96 6.42 -44.68
CA THR A 168 -16.30 7.02 -44.92
C THR A 168 -16.24 8.54 -44.74
N ARG A 169 -15.26 9.20 -45.35
CA ARG A 169 -15.19 10.68 -45.31
C ARG A 169 -15.39 11.42 -46.62
N ASP A 170 -15.43 10.74 -47.77
CA ASP A 170 -15.66 11.39 -49.06
C ASP A 170 -16.78 10.71 -49.87
N ALA A 171 -18.04 10.91 -49.48
CA ALA A 171 -19.17 10.52 -50.33
C ALA A 171 -20.46 11.34 -50.09
N VAL A 172 -20.38 12.65 -49.83
CA VAL A 172 -21.55 13.54 -50.06
C VAL A 172 -21.04 14.92 -50.48
N GLY A 173 -20.84 15.13 -51.79
CA GLY A 173 -20.35 16.42 -52.27
C GLY A 173 -20.13 16.56 -53.77
N GLY A 174 -21.01 16.04 -54.61
CA GLY A 174 -21.06 16.34 -56.05
C GLY A 174 -22.08 15.42 -56.72
N ALA A 175 -23.04 15.87 -57.52
CA ALA A 175 -23.31 17.10 -58.24
C ALA A 175 -24.83 17.06 -58.61
N PRO A 176 -25.40 17.93 -59.47
CA PRO A 176 -24.96 19.21 -60.02
C PRO A 176 -25.82 20.42 -59.59
#